data_AF-A0A966TGU5-F1
#
_entry.id   AF-A0A966TGU5-F1
#
_cell.length_a   1.000
_cell.length_b   1.000
_cell.length_c   1.000
_cell.angle_alpha   90.00
_cell.angle_beta   90.00
_cell.angle_gamma   90.00
#
_symmetry.space_group_name_H-M   'P 1'
#
loop_
_entity.id
_entity.type
_entity.pdbx_description
1 polymer ?
#
loop_
_entity_poly.entity_id
_entity_poly.type
_entity_poly.pdbx_seq_one_letter_code
_entity_poly.pdbx_strand_id
1 'polypeptide(L)'
;IHKFSGPVNQIGCSVTMADTGLEAMTGARLRKIKSLIGDETFMLSYGDGLSDIDIAKLVAHHRSGRKLLTVTGVRPPSRFGELQVDDANNVTGFNEKPQASGGRISGGFFVCEPGVFNYLESREDLVFEKEPIQSIVHDKQMDMYAHDEFWQCMDTYRDWELLNQMFKSGRAPWVR
;
A
#
# COMPACT_ATOMS: atom_id res chain seq x y z
N ILE A 1 -21.09 -5.04 12.36
CA ILE A 1 -20.67 -3.74 11.79
C ILE A 1 -20.85 -2.68 12.87
N HIS A 2 -19.79 -1.96 13.23
CA HIS A 2 -19.86 -0.79 14.10
C HIS A 2 -19.67 0.47 13.26
N LYS A 3 -20.44 1.51 13.55
CA LYS A 3 -20.34 2.79 12.85
C LYS A 3 -20.05 3.90 13.83
N PHE A 4 -19.09 4.73 13.48
CA PHE A 4 -18.79 6.00 14.13
C PHE A 4 -19.06 7.11 13.12
N SER A 5 -19.67 8.20 13.57
CA SER A 5 -19.80 9.42 12.76
C SER A 5 -19.58 10.60 13.67
N GLY A 6 -18.58 11.40 13.35
CA GLY A 6 -18.11 12.47 14.22
C GLY A 6 -16.79 13.06 13.75
N PRO A 7 -16.27 14.07 14.46
CA PRO A 7 -15.03 14.71 14.08
C PRO A 7 -13.83 13.79 14.35
N VAL A 8 -12.98 13.61 13.35
CA VAL A 8 -11.62 13.07 13.47
C VAL A 8 -10.67 14.18 13.05
N ASN A 9 -9.82 14.66 13.96
CA ASN A 9 -8.95 15.82 13.72
C ASN A 9 -9.70 17.05 13.17
N GLN A 10 -10.88 17.36 13.75
CA GLN A 10 -11.77 18.45 13.31
C GLN A 10 -12.43 18.26 11.93
N ILE A 11 -12.20 17.14 11.25
CA ILE A 11 -12.84 16.78 9.99
C ILE A 11 -14.03 15.86 10.28
N GLY A 12 -15.20 16.18 9.74
CA GLY A 12 -16.37 15.31 9.85
C GLY A 12 -16.14 14.00 9.11
N CYS A 13 -16.01 12.90 9.83
CA CYS A 13 -15.74 11.58 9.26
C CYS A 13 -16.84 10.58 9.63
N SER A 14 -17.12 9.68 8.70
CA SER A 14 -17.88 8.45 8.98
C SER A 14 -16.92 7.27 8.89
N VAL A 15 -16.81 6.50 9.96
CA VAL A 15 -15.94 5.33 10.04
C VAL A 15 -16.81 4.11 10.27
N THR A 16 -16.66 3.11 9.41
CA THR A 16 -17.34 1.83 9.55
C THR A 16 -16.31 0.74 9.84
N MET A 17 -16.45 0.08 10.99
CA MET A 17 -15.71 -1.13 11.32
C MET A 17 -16.57 -2.34 10.94
N ALA A 18 -16.17 -3.02 9.87
CA ALA A 18 -16.83 -4.24 9.42
C ALA A 18 -16.04 -5.46 9.91
N ASP A 19 -16.69 -6.29 10.73
CA ASP A 19 -16.17 -7.64 10.99
C ASP A 19 -16.51 -8.52 9.79
N THR A 20 -15.47 -8.94 9.09
CA THR A 20 -15.57 -9.79 7.90
C THR A 20 -15.36 -11.28 8.21
N GLY A 21 -15.26 -11.64 9.49
CA GLY A 21 -14.96 -13.00 9.95
C GLY A 21 -13.47 -13.23 10.18
N LEU A 22 -13.17 -14.16 11.09
CA LEU A 22 -11.81 -14.52 11.49
C LEU A 22 -11.02 -15.14 10.32
N GLU A 23 -11.63 -16.11 9.63
CA GLU A 23 -10.99 -16.90 8.56
C GLU A 23 -10.98 -16.23 7.18
N ALA A 24 -11.62 -15.06 7.04
CA ALA A 24 -11.68 -14.39 5.75
C ALA A 24 -10.32 -13.84 5.33
N MET A 25 -9.85 -14.24 4.15
CA MET A 25 -8.64 -13.70 3.52
C MET A 25 -8.93 -12.38 2.79
N THR A 26 -7.88 -11.66 2.39
CA THR A 26 -7.92 -10.26 1.90
C THR A 26 -8.99 -10.02 0.83
N GLY A 27 -9.10 -10.89 -0.18
CA GLY A 27 -10.10 -10.77 -1.25
C GLY A 27 -11.52 -11.04 -0.75
N ALA A 28 -11.68 -11.97 0.20
CA ALA A 28 -12.98 -12.24 0.83
C ALA A 28 -13.44 -11.05 1.69
N ARG A 29 -12.52 -10.42 2.42
CA ARG A 29 -12.82 -9.21 3.21
C ARG A 29 -13.30 -8.08 2.32
N LEU A 30 -12.59 -7.81 1.22
CA LEU A 30 -12.97 -6.79 0.25
C LEU A 30 -14.35 -7.07 -0.36
N ARG A 31 -14.62 -8.30 -0.80
CA ARG A 31 -15.93 -8.70 -1.34
C ARG A 31 -17.07 -8.45 -0.36
N LYS A 32 -16.88 -8.80 0.92
CA LYS A 32 -17.91 -8.65 1.98
C LYS A 32 -18.28 -7.20 2.27
N ILE A 33 -17.38 -6.25 2.01
CA ILE A 33 -17.63 -4.82 2.22
C ILE A 33 -18.13 -4.09 0.96
N LYS A 34 -18.34 -4.78 -0.17
CA LYS A 34 -18.78 -4.17 -1.43
C LYS A 34 -19.99 -3.25 -1.28
N SER A 35 -21.00 -3.67 -0.53
CA SER A 35 -22.23 -2.89 -0.31
C SER A 35 -22.02 -1.62 0.52
N LEU A 36 -20.94 -1.56 1.31
CA LEU A 36 -20.56 -0.36 2.07
C LEU A 36 -19.85 0.68 1.22
N ILE A 37 -19.15 0.24 0.17
CA ILE A 37 -18.41 1.10 -0.77
C ILE A 37 -19.36 1.64 -1.84
N GLY A 38 -20.29 0.82 -2.34
CA GLY A 38 -21.19 1.23 -3.42
C GLY A 38 -20.56 1.09 -4.80
N ASP A 39 -20.95 1.96 -5.73
CA ASP A 39 -20.53 1.94 -7.14
C ASP A 39 -19.70 3.19 -7.50
N GLU A 40 -18.71 3.50 -6.65
CA GLU A 40 -17.79 4.62 -6.83
C GLU A 40 -16.31 4.17 -6.80
N THR A 41 -15.44 4.97 -7.41
CA THR A 41 -14.00 4.80 -7.27
C THR A 41 -13.61 4.92 -5.80
N PHE A 42 -12.83 3.97 -5.29
CA PHE A 42 -12.44 3.92 -3.89
C PHE A 42 -10.95 3.68 -3.71
N MET A 43 -10.44 4.02 -2.54
CA MET A 43 -9.06 3.75 -2.16
C MET A 43 -9.01 2.55 -1.22
N LEU A 44 -8.02 1.69 -1.41
CA LEU A 44 -7.78 0.52 -0.59
C LEU A 44 -6.33 0.57 -0.09
N SER A 45 -6.13 0.26 1.18
CA SER A 45 -4.80 0.17 1.76
C SER A 45 -4.75 -0.86 2.88
N TYR A 46 -3.58 -1.45 3.11
CA TYR A 46 -3.30 -2.10 4.39
C TYR A 46 -3.07 -1.04 5.48
N GLY A 47 -3.26 -1.43 6.74
CA GLY A 47 -3.17 -0.53 7.89
C GLY A 47 -1.78 -0.38 8.50
N ASP A 48 -0.79 -1.10 7.99
CA ASP A 48 0.57 -1.24 8.51
C ASP A 48 1.63 -0.48 7.69
N GLY A 49 1.28 0.02 6.50
CA GLY A 49 2.16 0.83 5.67
C GLY A 49 2.11 2.33 6.00
N LEU A 50 3.27 2.95 6.23
CA LEU A 50 3.42 4.40 6.35
C LEU A 50 4.21 4.98 5.19
N SER A 51 3.73 6.08 4.63
CA SER A 51 4.32 6.69 3.44
C SER A 51 3.95 8.17 3.32
N ASP A 52 4.74 8.93 2.56
CA ASP A 52 4.49 10.32 2.18
C ASP A 52 3.89 10.44 0.76
N ILE A 53 3.30 9.36 0.23
CA ILE A 53 2.56 9.34 -1.03
C ILE A 53 1.55 10.48 -1.09
N ASP A 54 1.62 11.25 -2.17
CA ASP A 54 0.62 12.25 -2.51
C ASP A 54 -0.64 11.55 -3.06
N ILE A 55 -1.63 11.38 -2.19
CA ILE A 55 -2.90 10.71 -2.52
C ILE A 55 -3.64 11.42 -3.67
N ALA A 56 -3.55 12.75 -3.76
CA ALA A 56 -4.22 13.48 -4.83
C ALA A 56 -3.58 13.17 -6.20
N LYS A 57 -2.24 13.09 -6.25
CA LYS A 57 -1.52 12.67 -7.46
C LYS A 57 -1.78 11.20 -7.82
N LEU A 58 -1.83 10.31 -6.84
CA LEU A 58 -2.17 8.90 -7.06
C LEU A 58 -3.56 8.75 -7.69
N VAL A 59 -4.57 9.45 -7.15
CA VAL A 59 -5.94 9.44 -7.71
C VAL A 59 -5.98 10.07 -9.10
N ALA A 60 -5.26 11.18 -9.32
CA ALA A 60 -5.20 11.82 -10.64
C ALA A 60 -4.56 10.90 -11.68
N HIS A 61 -3.48 10.20 -11.32
CA HIS A 61 -2.83 9.21 -12.16
C HIS A 61 -3.80 8.07 -12.53
N HIS A 62 -4.47 7.46 -11.55
CA HIS A 62 -5.46 6.41 -11.77
C HIS A 62 -6.55 6.82 -12.78
N ARG A 63 -7.14 8.01 -12.57
CA ARG A 63 -8.17 8.56 -13.47
C ARG A 63 -7.67 8.74 -14.89
N SER A 64 -6.40 9.11 -15.07
CA SER A 64 -5.79 9.26 -16.40
C SER A 64 -5.52 7.91 -17.10
N GLY A 65 -5.18 6.87 -16.31
CA GLY A 65 -4.86 5.53 -16.81
C GLY A 65 -6.09 4.75 -17.30
N ARG A 66 -7.30 5.08 -16.81
CA ARG A 66 -8.58 4.41 -17.16
C ARG A 66 -8.49 2.87 -16.99
N LYS A 67 -7.86 2.43 -15.91
CA LYS A 67 -7.70 1.03 -15.50
C LYS A 67 -8.61 0.72 -14.31
N LEU A 68 -8.93 -0.54 -14.08
CA LEU A 68 -9.73 -0.95 -12.91
C LEU A 68 -8.97 -0.79 -11.60
N LEU A 69 -7.65 -0.94 -11.63
CA LEU A 69 -6.81 -0.91 -10.45
C LEU A 69 -5.51 -0.17 -10.73
N THR A 70 -5.13 0.75 -9.86
CA THR A 70 -3.77 1.29 -9.81
C THR A 70 -3.15 0.93 -8.46
N VAL A 71 -1.97 0.31 -8.47
CA VAL A 71 -1.17 0.08 -7.26
C VAL A 71 -0.04 1.10 -7.19
N THR A 72 0.33 1.52 -5.98
CA THR A 72 1.56 2.27 -5.78
C THR A 72 2.76 1.33 -5.73
N GLY A 73 3.69 1.48 -6.68
CA GLY A 73 4.94 0.74 -6.75
C GLY A 73 6.05 1.47 -6.01
N VAL A 74 6.53 0.90 -4.90
CA VAL A 74 7.57 1.47 -4.03
C VAL A 74 8.87 0.68 -4.16
N ARG A 75 9.97 1.28 -3.71
CA ARG A 75 11.25 0.58 -3.61
C ARG A 75 11.37 -0.05 -2.22
N PRO A 76 11.74 -1.33 -2.12
CA PRO A 76 11.93 -1.95 -0.82
C PRO A 76 13.05 -1.22 -0.05
N PRO A 77 12.94 -1.08 1.27
CA PRO A 77 14.02 -0.57 2.10
C PRO A 77 15.23 -1.47 1.89
N SER A 78 16.41 -0.88 1.67
CA SER A 78 17.61 -1.69 1.62
C SER A 78 17.78 -2.43 2.94
N ARG A 79 17.95 -3.75 2.86
CA ARG A 79 18.21 -4.60 4.03
C ARG A 79 19.70 -4.62 4.41
N PHE A 80 20.59 -4.15 3.53
CA PHE A 80 22.03 -4.25 3.69
C PHE A 80 22.76 -3.02 3.17
N GLY A 81 23.92 -2.72 3.76
CA GLY A 81 24.85 -1.76 3.19
C GLY A 81 25.67 -2.36 2.05
N GLU A 82 25.83 -1.64 0.95
CA GLU A 82 26.85 -1.92 -0.06
C GLU A 82 28.18 -1.28 0.36
N LEU A 83 29.24 -2.07 0.27
CA LEU A 83 30.61 -1.57 0.30
C LEU A 83 31.02 -1.26 -1.14
N GLN A 84 31.41 -0.01 -1.40
CA GLN A 84 32.14 0.32 -2.63
C GLN A 84 33.61 -0.04 -2.40
N VAL A 85 34.16 -0.86 -3.28
CA VAL A 85 35.57 -1.28 -3.24
C VAL A 85 36.24 -0.98 -4.58
N ASP A 86 37.52 -0.59 -4.55
CA ASP A 86 38.34 -0.45 -5.76
C ASP A 86 38.87 -1.82 -6.25
N ASP A 87 39.60 -1.83 -7.38
CA ASP A 87 40.20 -3.03 -7.97
C ASP A 87 41.26 -3.70 -7.05
N ALA A 88 41.68 -3.03 -5.98
CA ALA A 88 42.60 -3.52 -4.95
C ALA A 88 41.89 -3.94 -3.65
N ASN A 89 40.56 -4.02 -3.64
CA ASN A 89 39.70 -4.32 -2.48
C ASN A 89 39.76 -3.29 -1.34
N ASN A 90 40.18 -2.06 -1.58
CA ASN A 90 40.09 -1.00 -0.56
C ASN A 90 38.66 -0.48 -0.48
N VAL A 91 38.10 -0.35 0.73
CA VAL A 91 36.78 0.24 0.95
C VAL A 91 36.85 1.74 0.66
N THR A 92 36.18 2.18 -0.41
CA THR A 92 36.12 3.58 -0.85
C THR A 92 34.82 4.28 -0.44
N GLY A 93 33.82 3.51 -0.03
CA GLY A 93 32.56 4.02 0.51
C GLY A 93 31.74 2.93 1.18
N PHE A 94 30.97 3.30 2.21
CA PHE A 94 29.95 2.46 2.80
C PHE A 94 28.60 3.11 2.55
N ASN A 95 27.81 2.51 1.67
CA ASN A 95 26.46 2.96 1.37
C ASN A 95 25.48 2.03 2.06
N GLU A 96 25.07 2.37 3.28
CA GLU A 96 24.22 1.49 4.09
C GLU A 96 22.85 1.19 3.46
N LYS A 97 22.45 1.94 2.40
CA LYS A 97 21.13 1.79 1.75
C LYS A 97 21.10 2.10 0.24
N PRO A 98 21.66 1.26 -0.63
CA PRO A 98 21.27 1.27 -2.04
C PRO A 98 19.86 0.68 -2.13
N GLN A 99 18.90 1.47 -2.60
CA GLN A 99 17.58 0.95 -2.94
C GLN A 99 17.78 -0.25 -3.86
N ALA A 100 17.36 -1.43 -3.41
CA ALA A 100 17.67 -2.69 -4.06
C ALA A 100 17.38 -2.60 -5.56
N SER A 101 18.34 -2.99 -6.38
CA SER A 101 18.26 -3.07 -7.85
C SER A 101 17.13 -4.00 -8.36
N GLY A 102 16.46 -4.72 -7.46
CA GLY A 102 15.39 -5.66 -7.74
C GLY A 102 13.99 -5.04 -7.72
N GLY A 103 13.64 -4.28 -8.76
CA GLY A 103 12.26 -3.93 -9.11
C GLY A 103 11.45 -3.12 -8.08
N ARG A 104 10.24 -2.71 -8.47
CA ARG A 104 9.27 -2.12 -7.55
C ARG A 104 8.43 -3.22 -6.92
N ILE A 105 8.11 -3.06 -5.64
CA ILE A 105 7.14 -3.90 -4.93
C ILE A 105 5.82 -3.14 -4.76
N SER A 106 4.74 -3.87 -4.46
CA SER A 106 3.49 -3.23 -4.02
C SER A 106 3.74 -2.49 -2.71
N GLY A 107 3.44 -1.19 -2.70
CA GLY A 107 3.45 -0.37 -1.48
C GLY A 107 2.18 -0.51 -0.66
N GLY A 108 1.20 -1.30 -1.12
CA GLY A 108 -0.03 -1.52 -0.37
C GLY A 108 -1.03 -0.37 -0.43
N PHE A 109 -0.85 0.61 -1.33
CA PHE A 109 -1.79 1.70 -1.59
C PHE A 109 -2.40 1.53 -2.98
N PHE A 110 -3.72 1.46 -3.05
CA PHE A 110 -4.46 1.17 -4.27
C PHE A 110 -5.57 2.20 -4.52
N VAL A 111 -5.84 2.48 -5.78
CA VAL A 111 -7.07 3.13 -6.24
C VAL A 111 -7.79 2.15 -7.15
N CYS A 112 -9.07 1.92 -6.86
CA CYS A 112 -9.88 0.86 -7.44
C CYS A 112 -11.17 1.43 -8.03
N GLU A 113 -11.55 0.96 -9.21
CA GLU A 113 -12.90 1.13 -9.73
C GLU A 113 -13.81 -0.02 -9.26
N PRO A 114 -15.14 0.16 -9.16
CA PRO A 114 -16.08 -0.90 -8.75
C PRO A 114 -15.97 -2.21 -9.54
N GLY A 115 -15.47 -2.15 -10.78
CA GLY A 115 -15.22 -3.33 -11.62
C GLY A 115 -14.25 -4.34 -10.99
N VAL A 116 -13.40 -3.96 -10.02
CA VAL A 116 -12.52 -4.91 -9.32
C VAL A 116 -13.31 -6.01 -8.59
N PHE A 117 -14.54 -5.72 -8.14
CA PHE A 117 -15.38 -6.71 -7.46
C PHE A 117 -15.80 -7.88 -8.36
N ASN A 118 -15.75 -7.71 -9.68
CA ASN A 118 -16.05 -8.80 -10.63
C ASN A 118 -14.98 -9.89 -10.64
N TYR A 119 -13.79 -9.60 -10.12
CA TYR A 119 -12.68 -10.54 -9.98
C TYR A 119 -12.66 -11.24 -8.61
N LEU A 120 -13.61 -10.93 -7.72
CA LEU A 120 -13.64 -11.48 -6.37
C LEU A 120 -14.67 -12.62 -6.26
N GLU A 121 -14.20 -13.84 -6.51
CA GLU A 121 -15.00 -15.05 -6.34
C GLU A 121 -15.58 -15.17 -4.92
N SER A 122 -16.74 -15.81 -4.77
CA SER A 122 -17.40 -15.99 -3.47
C SER A 122 -16.81 -17.14 -2.64
N ARG A 123 -15.56 -17.00 -2.20
CA ARG A 123 -14.86 -17.94 -1.30
C ARG A 123 -14.23 -17.22 -0.09
N GLU A 124 -14.08 -17.89 1.04
CA GLU A 124 -13.53 -17.30 2.28
C GLU A 124 -12.00 -17.17 2.25
N ASP A 125 -11.33 -18.12 1.60
CA ASP A 125 -9.87 -18.23 1.46
C ASP A 125 -9.31 -17.38 0.30
N LEU A 126 -10.14 -16.53 -0.33
CA LEU A 126 -9.69 -15.69 -1.46
C LEU A 126 -8.64 -14.68 -1.00
N VAL A 127 -7.44 -14.80 -1.55
CA VAL A 127 -6.35 -13.84 -1.36
C VAL A 127 -6.39 -12.85 -2.53
N PHE A 128 -6.58 -11.57 -2.25
CA PHE A 128 -6.71 -10.53 -3.28
C PHE A 128 -5.48 -10.51 -4.20
N GLU A 129 -4.30 -10.66 -3.62
CA GLU A 129 -2.98 -10.54 -4.25
C GLU A 129 -2.59 -11.76 -5.11
N LYS A 130 -3.45 -12.79 -5.16
CA LYS A 130 -3.27 -14.00 -5.98
C LYS A 130 -4.17 -13.96 -7.22
N GLU A 131 -5.16 -14.84 -7.29
CA GLU A 131 -5.98 -15.05 -8.48
C GLU A 131 -6.68 -13.77 -8.97
N PRO A 132 -7.23 -12.89 -8.09
CA PRO A 132 -7.86 -11.65 -8.55
C PRO A 132 -6.88 -10.70 -9.23
N ILE A 133 -5.76 -10.37 -8.59
CA ILE A 133 -4.74 -9.48 -9.17
C ILE A 133 -4.15 -10.08 -10.44
N GLN A 134 -3.87 -11.38 -10.47
CA GLN A 134 -3.36 -12.07 -11.67
C GLN A 134 -4.33 -11.94 -12.85
N SER A 135 -5.63 -12.05 -12.59
CA SER A 135 -6.68 -11.92 -13.61
C SER A 135 -6.81 -10.46 -14.11
N ILE A 136 -6.78 -9.47 -13.21
CA ILE A 136 -6.79 -8.05 -13.57
C ILE A 136 -5.57 -7.68 -14.42
N VAL A 137 -4.39 -8.22 -14.08
CA VAL A 137 -3.15 -8.04 -14.85
C VAL A 137 -3.28 -8.69 -16.22
N HIS A 138 -3.78 -9.92 -16.29
CA HIS A 138 -4.02 -10.64 -17.55
C HIS A 138 -4.90 -9.83 -18.50
N ASP A 139 -5.97 -9.24 -17.97
CA ASP A 139 -6.91 -8.39 -18.73
C ASP A 139 -6.37 -6.99 -19.03
N LYS A 140 -5.12 -6.69 -18.64
CA LYS A 140 -4.45 -5.39 -18.81
C LYS A 140 -5.22 -4.26 -18.13
N GLN A 141 -5.88 -4.56 -17.01
CA GLN A 141 -6.69 -3.64 -16.22
C GLN A 141 -5.99 -3.13 -14.95
N MET A 142 -4.68 -3.36 -14.83
CA MET A 142 -3.86 -2.86 -13.74
C MET A 142 -2.84 -1.83 -14.24
N ASP A 143 -2.68 -0.74 -13.48
CA ASP A 143 -1.64 0.27 -13.65
C ASP A 143 -0.75 0.36 -12.41
N MET A 144 0.42 0.99 -12.54
CA MET A 144 1.35 1.22 -11.44
C MET A 144 1.74 2.69 -11.34
N TYR A 145 1.41 3.30 -10.20
CA TYR A 145 1.90 4.62 -9.82
C TYR A 145 3.26 4.48 -9.11
N ALA A 146 4.32 5.04 -9.68
CA ALA A 146 5.66 4.99 -9.09
C ALA A 146 5.81 5.98 -7.93
N HIS A 147 6.24 5.48 -6.75
CA HIS A 147 6.63 6.30 -5.61
C HIS A 147 8.06 5.98 -5.19
N ASP A 148 8.93 6.99 -5.18
CA ASP A 148 10.36 6.84 -4.88
C ASP A 148 10.78 7.45 -3.54
N GLU A 149 9.86 8.17 -2.89
CA GLU A 149 10.09 8.79 -1.58
C GLU A 149 9.79 7.79 -0.44
N PHE A 150 9.50 8.28 0.76
CA PHE A 150 9.42 7.45 1.95
C PHE A 150 8.27 6.43 1.88
N TRP A 151 8.61 5.17 2.12
CA TRP A 151 7.66 4.10 2.38
C TRP A 151 8.29 3.08 3.34
N GLN A 152 7.52 2.64 4.33
CA GLN A 152 7.93 1.60 5.27
C GLN A 152 6.71 0.87 5.84
N CYS A 153 6.73 -0.46 5.82
CA CYS A 153 5.78 -1.30 6.55
C CYS A 153 6.17 -1.43 8.03
N MET A 154 5.20 -1.69 8.89
CA MET A 154 5.38 -1.92 10.33
C MET A 154 5.13 -3.39 10.69
N ASP A 155 5.92 -4.30 10.13
CA ASP A 155 5.71 -5.74 10.29
C ASP A 155 6.36 -6.29 11.57
N THR A 156 7.45 -5.65 12.03
CA THR A 156 8.26 -6.12 13.16
C THR A 156 8.39 -5.06 14.25
N TYR A 157 8.81 -5.51 15.44
CA TYR A 157 9.15 -4.60 16.54
C TYR A 157 10.23 -3.57 16.13
N ARG A 158 11.18 -3.97 15.28
CA ARG A 158 12.23 -3.07 14.77
C ARG A 158 11.62 -1.95 13.91
N ASP A 159 10.66 -2.28 13.06
CA ASP A 159 9.97 -1.29 12.24
C ASP A 159 9.17 -0.33 13.11
N TRP A 160 8.46 -0.87 14.11
CA TRP A 160 7.75 -0.06 15.09
C TRP A 160 8.67 0.92 15.83
N GLU A 161 9.84 0.46 16.29
CA GLU A 161 10.82 1.31 16.97
C GLU A 161 11.35 2.41 16.04
N LEU A 162 11.75 2.06 14.80
CA LEU A 162 12.21 3.00 13.79
C LEU A 162 11.16 4.08 13.51
N LEU A 163 9.92 3.70 13.22
CA LEU A 163 8.84 4.61 12.89
C LEU A 163 8.49 5.54 14.07
N ASN A 164 8.48 5.01 15.30
CA ASN A 164 8.27 5.81 16.49
C ASN A 164 9.41 6.79 16.77
N GLN A 165 10.66 6.41 16.51
CA GLN A 165 11.80 7.33 16.64
C GLN A 165 11.74 8.47 15.61
N MET A 166 11.38 8.15 14.36
CA MET A 166 11.15 9.17 13.33
C MET A 166 10.06 10.15 13.75
N PHE A 167 8.93 9.64 14.24
CA PHE A 167 7.82 10.45 14.76
C PHE A 167 8.23 11.34 15.92
N LYS A 168 8.83 10.77 16.97
CA LYS A 168 9.27 11.51 18.17
C LYS A 168 10.34 12.56 17.88
N SER A 169 11.19 12.32 16.87
CA SER A 169 12.22 13.28 16.45
C SER A 169 11.70 14.39 15.53
N GLY A 170 10.41 14.41 15.20
CA GLY A 170 9.82 15.40 14.28
C GLY A 170 10.28 15.26 12.83
N ARG A 171 10.80 14.08 12.45
CA ARG A 171 11.34 13.78 11.11
C ARG A 171 10.51 12.73 10.38
N ALA A 172 9.29 12.46 10.81
CA ALA A 172 8.39 11.53 10.15
C ALA A 172 7.79 12.17 8.88
N PRO A 173 8.17 11.74 7.67
CA PRO A 173 7.72 12.39 6.43
C PRO A 173 6.23 12.18 6.12
N TRP A 174 5.59 11.18 6.74
CA TRP A 174 4.15 10.93 6.62
C TRP A 174 3.30 11.84 7.51
N VAL A 175 3.92 12.58 8.44
CA VAL A 175 3.24 13.56 9.29
C VAL A 175 3.51 14.94 8.71
N ARG A 176 2.48 15.53 8.09
CA ARG A 176 2.51 16.88 7.54
C ARG A 176 1.70 17.84 8.39
#